data_AF-A0A7S4N1F2-F1
#
_entry.id   AF-A0A7S4N1F2-F1
#
_cell.length_a   1.000
_cell.length_b   1.000
_cell.length_c   1.000
_cell.angle_alpha   90.00
_cell.angle_beta   90.00
_cell.angle_gamma   90.00
#
_symmetry.space_group_name_H-M   'P 1'
#
loop_
_entity.id
_entity.type
_entity.pdbx_description
1 polymer ?
#
loop_
_entity_poly.entity_id
_entity_poly.type
_entity_poly.pdbx_seq_one_letter_code
_entity_poly.pdbx_strand_id
1 'polypeptide(L)'
;GKRKAEAAARAAKQAEAKRAAAEAAGKRKAEAEGRKRMAEEKKAEAARMVEERKAAAEAQRSAAEEQKAAAAAATQAKKEEAERKKLAAAEKKKADAVAARDRKEAAAAAAAQRKLEADAKRKAAAEVAAARKAELEAKRRVAAEAAKAKREEADVKRKAAVAAKVQLESAKPRTTIDLFNLFGSAPQPSAAQKAEEEKAAKAKAAAAAAAKEKLKSAKPGMTINLFGFGGEAQPKKAAASPPKAPPKRVAPKKVAPKPKPQTASAKKAAEAKKAADALKAAKPGATINLFGLGGGSPPTPKPAAAKAKPGASAKAKVEAAKKAQDALKAAKPGTTINLFNFGGPSKAQQEEEARKKAEAAAKAEEALKKAKPGITINLFDMFQPKAAAKPSAQKAPPKKAVRAPRGIPVITDWRVNRDKSVTGYIVGSPNFEDGTSVTTSSIATGEFEEGNVVTTSSGSKYFLG
;
A
#
# COMPACT_ATOMS: atom_id res chain seq x y z
N GLY A 1 -0.55 -137.82 -8.30
CA GLY A 1 0.15 -136.82 -7.46
C GLY A 1 0.41 -135.51 -8.18
N LYS A 2 1.41 -135.47 -9.07
CA LYS A 2 1.97 -134.25 -9.67
C LYS A 2 0.97 -133.30 -10.38
N ARG A 3 0.09 -133.82 -11.24
CA ARG A 3 -0.94 -133.01 -11.94
C ARG A 3 -1.95 -132.32 -11.01
N LYS A 4 -2.28 -132.95 -9.87
CA LYS A 4 -3.20 -132.39 -8.85
C LYS A 4 -2.54 -131.23 -8.09
N ALA A 5 -1.23 -131.32 -7.82
CA ALA A 5 -0.45 -130.25 -7.21
C ALA A 5 -0.27 -129.04 -8.14
N GLU A 6 -0.02 -129.26 -9.43
CA GLU A 6 0.07 -128.17 -10.43
C GLU A 6 -1.26 -127.43 -10.63
N ALA A 7 -2.39 -128.14 -10.63
CA ALA A 7 -3.72 -127.53 -10.68
C ALA A 7 -4.01 -126.68 -9.43
N ALA A 8 -3.65 -127.16 -8.24
CA ALA A 8 -3.79 -126.40 -6.99
C ALA A 8 -2.89 -125.14 -6.98
N ALA A 9 -1.65 -125.23 -7.47
CA ALA A 9 -0.75 -124.08 -7.58
C ALA A 9 -1.25 -123.04 -8.59
N ARG A 10 -1.83 -123.46 -9.73
CA ARG A 10 -2.46 -122.56 -10.69
C ARG A 10 -3.70 -121.87 -10.11
N ALA A 11 -4.54 -122.61 -9.36
CA ALA A 11 -5.69 -122.04 -8.67
C ALA A 11 -5.29 -121.03 -7.58
N ALA A 12 -4.23 -121.32 -6.81
CA ALA A 12 -3.69 -120.38 -5.82
C ALA A 12 -3.15 -119.09 -6.47
N LYS A 13 -2.37 -119.21 -7.56
CA LYS A 13 -1.89 -118.04 -8.34
C LYS A 13 -3.04 -117.24 -8.94
N GLN A 14 -4.09 -117.90 -9.43
CA GLN A 14 -5.29 -117.21 -9.93
C GLN A 14 -6.07 -116.51 -8.81
N ALA A 15 -6.15 -117.10 -7.61
CA ALA A 15 -6.79 -116.48 -6.46
C ALA A 15 -5.99 -115.26 -5.96
N GLU A 16 -4.66 -115.35 -5.93
CA GLU A 16 -3.77 -114.24 -5.59
C GLU A 16 -3.86 -113.11 -6.62
N ALA A 17 -3.83 -113.43 -7.92
CA ALA A 17 -4.02 -112.45 -8.98
C ALA A 17 -5.39 -111.75 -8.90
N LYS A 18 -6.47 -112.47 -8.56
CA LYS A 18 -7.80 -111.89 -8.34
C LYS A 18 -7.84 -110.98 -7.11
N ARG A 19 -7.15 -111.35 -6.01
CA ARG A 19 -7.03 -110.49 -4.82
C ARG A 19 -6.23 -109.22 -5.12
N ALA A 20 -5.09 -109.34 -5.81
CA ALA A 20 -4.28 -108.20 -6.24
C ALA A 20 -5.03 -107.28 -7.20
N ALA A 21 -5.81 -107.85 -8.14
CA ALA A 21 -6.66 -107.06 -9.04
C ALA A 21 -7.79 -106.35 -8.30
N ALA A 22 -8.43 -107.00 -7.31
CA ALA A 22 -9.46 -106.38 -6.47
C ALA A 22 -8.88 -105.26 -5.60
N GLU A 23 -7.69 -105.45 -5.03
CA GLU A 23 -6.97 -104.42 -4.26
C GLU A 23 -6.58 -103.24 -5.15
N ALA A 24 -6.05 -103.49 -6.36
CA ALA A 24 -5.72 -102.45 -7.32
C ALA A 24 -6.96 -101.68 -7.81
N ALA A 25 -8.10 -102.37 -8.02
CA ALA A 25 -9.37 -101.74 -8.35
C ALA A 25 -9.90 -100.88 -7.19
N GLY A 26 -9.77 -101.36 -5.95
CA GLY A 26 -10.07 -100.61 -4.73
C GLY A 26 -9.22 -99.33 -4.61
N LYS A 27 -7.91 -99.44 -4.82
CA LYS A 27 -6.97 -98.31 -4.83
C LYS A 27 -7.32 -97.29 -5.91
N ARG A 28 -7.58 -97.73 -7.15
CA ARG A 28 -7.98 -96.84 -8.26
C ARG A 28 -9.31 -96.14 -7.97
N LYS A 29 -10.28 -96.83 -7.36
CA LYS A 29 -11.56 -96.23 -6.97
C LYS A 29 -11.35 -95.16 -5.88
N ALA A 30 -10.55 -95.46 -4.87
CA ALA A 30 -10.20 -94.51 -3.80
C ALA A 30 -9.45 -93.27 -4.35
N GLU A 31 -8.49 -93.46 -5.26
CA GLU A 31 -7.79 -92.35 -5.93
C GLU A 31 -8.73 -91.51 -6.80
N ALA A 32 -9.66 -92.14 -7.53
CA ALA A 32 -10.65 -91.43 -8.33
C ALA A 32 -11.61 -90.60 -7.46
N GLU A 33 -12.05 -91.14 -6.32
CA GLU A 33 -12.85 -90.41 -5.32
C GLU A 33 -12.07 -89.26 -4.69
N GLY A 34 -10.78 -89.48 -4.38
CA GLY A 34 -9.88 -88.44 -3.89
C GLY A 34 -9.72 -87.28 -4.89
N ARG A 35 -9.52 -87.59 -6.18
CA ARG A 35 -9.45 -86.58 -7.25
C ARG A 35 -10.75 -85.81 -7.41
N LYS A 36 -11.92 -86.47 -7.28
CA LYS A 36 -13.22 -85.80 -7.31
C LYS A 36 -13.38 -84.82 -6.15
N ARG A 37 -13.02 -85.23 -4.92
CA ARG A 37 -13.06 -84.34 -3.74
C ARG A 37 -12.13 -83.13 -3.90
N MET A 38 -10.91 -83.34 -4.36
CA MET A 38 -9.96 -82.24 -4.64
C MET A 38 -10.47 -81.29 -5.73
N ALA A 39 -11.17 -81.80 -6.76
CA ALA A 39 -11.76 -80.97 -7.80
C ALA A 39 -12.96 -80.16 -7.29
N GLU A 40 -13.80 -80.74 -6.43
CA GLU A 40 -14.91 -80.04 -5.77
C GLU A 40 -14.41 -78.97 -4.79
N GLU A 41 -13.37 -79.26 -4.01
CA GLU A 41 -12.74 -78.29 -3.11
C GLU A 41 -12.15 -77.11 -3.88
N LYS A 42 -11.38 -77.36 -4.94
CA LYS A 42 -10.85 -76.30 -5.82
C LYS A 42 -11.96 -75.47 -6.47
N LYS A 43 -13.08 -76.11 -6.84
CA LYS A 43 -14.24 -75.40 -7.39
C LYS A 43 -14.91 -74.52 -6.32
N ALA A 44 -15.02 -75.01 -5.08
CA ALA A 44 -15.56 -74.25 -3.96
C ALA A 44 -14.65 -73.07 -3.57
N GLU A 45 -13.33 -73.27 -3.57
CA GLU A 45 -12.35 -72.21 -3.33
C GLU A 45 -12.40 -71.13 -4.44
N ALA A 46 -12.49 -71.54 -5.71
CA ALA A 46 -12.66 -70.61 -6.82
C ALA A 46 -13.96 -69.80 -6.70
N ALA A 47 -15.05 -70.41 -6.26
CA ALA A 47 -16.32 -69.70 -6.01
C ALA A 47 -16.18 -68.69 -4.86
N ARG A 48 -15.48 -69.03 -3.77
CA ARG A 48 -15.19 -68.11 -2.67
C ARG A 48 -14.34 -66.93 -3.11
N MET A 49 -13.30 -67.16 -3.92
CA MET A 49 -12.47 -66.08 -4.48
C MET A 49 -13.27 -65.12 -5.39
N VAL A 50 -14.27 -65.62 -6.13
CA VAL A 50 -15.12 -64.76 -6.96
C VAL A 50 -16.05 -63.89 -6.10
N GLU A 51 -16.67 -64.46 -5.07
CA GLU A 51 -17.50 -63.69 -4.13
C GLU A 51 -16.68 -62.65 -3.36
N GLU A 52 -15.47 -63.00 -2.91
CA GLU A 52 -14.57 -62.06 -2.24
C GLU A 52 -14.15 -60.90 -3.16
N ARG A 53 -13.82 -61.19 -4.43
CA ARG A 53 -13.51 -60.15 -5.43
C ARG A 53 -14.70 -59.25 -5.71
N LYS A 54 -15.91 -59.80 -5.72
CA LYS A 54 -17.15 -59.03 -5.91
C LYS A 54 -17.40 -58.10 -4.72
N ALA A 55 -17.27 -58.60 -3.49
CA ALA A 55 -17.37 -57.78 -2.28
C ALA A 55 -16.29 -56.69 -2.23
N ALA A 56 -15.04 -57.01 -2.59
CA ALA A 56 -13.96 -56.03 -2.68
C ALA A 56 -14.23 -54.96 -3.75
N ALA A 57 -14.78 -55.34 -4.91
CA ALA A 57 -15.15 -54.38 -5.95
C ALA A 57 -16.30 -53.46 -5.53
N GLU A 58 -17.27 -53.98 -4.77
CA GLU A 58 -18.37 -53.17 -4.21
C GLU A 58 -17.85 -52.18 -3.15
N ALA A 59 -16.98 -52.63 -2.24
CA ALA A 59 -16.32 -51.77 -1.26
C ALA A 59 -15.46 -50.67 -1.91
N GLN A 60 -14.78 -50.98 -3.02
CA GLN A 60 -14.04 -49.97 -3.79
C GLN A 60 -14.97 -48.96 -4.46
N ARG A 61 -16.15 -49.38 -4.93
CA ARG A 61 -17.15 -48.48 -5.52
C ARG A 61 -17.73 -47.53 -4.48
N SER A 62 -18.12 -48.02 -3.30
CA SER A 62 -18.64 -47.16 -2.22
C SER A 62 -17.57 -46.18 -1.73
N ALA A 63 -16.33 -46.63 -1.52
CA ALA A 63 -15.22 -45.74 -1.15
C ALA A 63 -14.94 -44.67 -2.22
N ALA A 64 -15.02 -45.02 -3.51
CA ALA A 64 -14.85 -44.06 -4.60
C ALA A 64 -16.00 -43.05 -4.67
N GLU A 65 -17.23 -43.45 -4.34
CA GLU A 65 -18.38 -42.56 -4.27
C GLU A 65 -18.28 -41.59 -3.09
N GLU A 66 -17.87 -42.06 -1.91
CA GLU A 66 -17.60 -41.21 -0.74
C GLU A 66 -16.50 -40.19 -1.03
N GLN A 67 -15.41 -40.60 -1.69
CA GLN A 67 -14.35 -39.67 -2.09
C GLN A 67 -14.84 -38.61 -3.08
N LYS A 68 -15.71 -38.99 -4.03
CA LYS A 68 -16.34 -38.02 -4.96
C LYS A 68 -17.27 -37.06 -4.23
N ALA A 69 -18.07 -37.54 -3.28
CA ALA A 69 -18.94 -36.71 -2.47
C ALA A 69 -18.15 -35.74 -1.59
N ALA A 70 -17.07 -36.21 -0.95
CA ALA A 70 -16.17 -35.37 -0.16
C ALA A 70 -15.46 -34.31 -1.02
N ALA A 71 -15.01 -34.67 -2.22
CA ALA A 71 -14.42 -33.71 -3.16
C ALA A 71 -15.45 -32.65 -3.60
N ALA A 72 -16.69 -33.05 -3.90
CA ALA A 72 -17.77 -32.12 -4.25
C ALA A 72 -18.08 -31.16 -3.09
N ALA A 73 -18.21 -31.66 -1.86
CA ALA A 73 -18.43 -30.84 -0.66
C ALA A 73 -17.27 -29.85 -0.44
N ALA A 74 -16.03 -30.28 -0.61
CA ALA A 74 -14.86 -29.40 -0.50
C ALA A 74 -14.86 -28.28 -1.56
N THR A 75 -15.32 -28.56 -2.79
CA THR A 75 -15.44 -27.51 -3.82
C THR A 75 -16.56 -26.51 -3.52
N GLN A 76 -17.69 -26.98 -2.96
CA GLN A 76 -18.79 -26.10 -2.54
C GLN A 76 -18.36 -25.20 -1.37
N ALA A 77 -17.71 -25.75 -0.35
CA ALA A 77 -17.18 -24.98 0.78
C ALA A 77 -16.21 -23.88 0.33
N LYS A 78 -15.29 -24.18 -0.61
CA LYS A 78 -14.39 -23.17 -1.20
C LYS A 78 -15.14 -22.08 -1.96
N LYS A 79 -16.23 -22.42 -2.66
CA LYS A 79 -17.06 -21.45 -3.38
C LYS A 79 -17.78 -20.51 -2.41
N GLU A 80 -18.37 -21.06 -1.34
CA GLU A 80 -19.03 -20.28 -0.30
C GLU A 80 -18.05 -19.37 0.46
N GLU A 81 -16.85 -19.86 0.76
CA GLU A 81 -15.81 -19.03 1.38
C GLU A 81 -15.39 -17.86 0.47
N ALA A 82 -15.25 -18.12 -0.84
CA ALA A 82 -14.94 -17.08 -1.82
C ALA A 82 -16.07 -16.05 -1.94
N GLU A 83 -17.34 -16.46 -1.86
CA GLU A 83 -18.49 -15.55 -1.87
C GLU A 83 -18.57 -14.73 -0.58
N ARG A 84 -18.35 -15.35 0.59
CA ARG A 84 -18.25 -14.64 1.88
C ARG A 84 -17.14 -13.59 1.86
N LYS A 85 -15.95 -13.92 1.34
CA LYS A 85 -14.85 -12.96 1.17
C LYS A 85 -15.20 -11.82 0.23
N LYS A 86 -15.94 -12.07 -0.85
CA LYS A 86 -16.42 -11.02 -1.77
C LYS A 86 -17.43 -10.09 -1.09
N LEU A 87 -18.36 -10.64 -0.31
CA LEU A 87 -19.35 -9.85 0.43
C LEU A 87 -18.69 -8.98 1.50
N ALA A 88 -17.76 -9.55 2.28
CA ALA A 88 -16.99 -8.79 3.28
C ALA A 88 -16.15 -7.67 2.64
N ALA A 89 -15.53 -7.92 1.49
CA ALA A 89 -14.79 -6.89 0.75
C ALA A 89 -15.70 -5.79 0.20
N ALA A 90 -16.91 -6.14 -0.24
CA ALA A 90 -17.91 -5.16 -0.69
C ALA A 90 -18.45 -4.31 0.46
N GLU A 91 -18.68 -4.91 1.62
CA GLU A 91 -19.10 -4.20 2.84
C GLU A 91 -18.01 -3.23 3.33
N LYS A 92 -16.75 -3.67 3.37
CA LYS A 92 -15.62 -2.78 3.70
C LYS A 92 -15.54 -1.58 2.77
N LYS A 93 -15.69 -1.79 1.45
CA LYS A 93 -15.70 -0.68 0.47
C LYS A 93 -16.85 0.29 0.70
N LYS A 94 -18.03 -0.20 1.11
CA LYS A 94 -19.16 0.67 1.46
C LYS A 94 -18.84 1.48 2.72
N ALA A 95 -18.28 0.85 3.75
CA ALA A 95 -17.88 1.54 4.98
C ALA A 95 -16.81 2.62 4.71
N ASP A 96 -15.79 2.31 3.90
CA ASP A 96 -14.75 3.27 3.50
C ASP A 96 -15.34 4.45 2.69
N ALA A 97 -16.33 4.19 1.83
CA ALA A 97 -17.02 5.23 1.07
C ALA A 97 -17.87 6.16 1.96
N VAL A 98 -18.54 5.62 2.98
CA VAL A 98 -19.28 6.40 3.97
C VAL A 98 -18.30 7.25 4.79
N ALA A 99 -17.23 6.65 5.31
CA ALA A 99 -16.20 7.40 6.05
C ALA A 99 -15.55 8.52 5.22
N ALA A 100 -15.34 8.29 3.92
CA ALA A 100 -14.84 9.32 3.02
C ALA A 100 -15.84 10.47 2.80
N ARG A 101 -17.15 10.17 2.74
CA ARG A 101 -18.22 11.17 2.67
C ARG A 101 -18.27 12.00 3.95
N ASP A 102 -18.23 11.36 5.11
CA ASP A 102 -18.28 12.04 6.41
C ASP A 102 -17.07 12.97 6.59
N ARG A 103 -15.86 12.53 6.19
CA ARG A 103 -14.67 13.39 6.19
C ARG A 103 -14.81 14.60 5.27
N LYS A 104 -15.44 14.43 4.11
CA LYS A 104 -15.69 15.53 3.17
C LYS A 104 -16.71 16.52 3.72
N GLU A 105 -17.78 16.04 4.34
CA GLU A 105 -18.81 16.88 4.98
C GLU A 105 -18.21 17.64 6.19
N ALA A 106 -17.42 16.97 7.02
CA ALA A 106 -16.69 17.61 8.13
C ALA A 106 -15.70 18.68 7.65
N ALA A 107 -14.95 18.41 6.58
CA ALA A 107 -14.03 19.39 5.98
C ALA A 107 -14.78 20.60 5.40
N ALA A 108 -15.94 20.38 4.77
CA ALA A 108 -16.80 21.46 4.28
C ALA A 108 -17.37 22.32 5.42
N ALA A 109 -17.82 21.68 6.51
CA ALA A 109 -18.29 22.39 7.71
C ALA A 109 -17.18 23.23 8.36
N ALA A 110 -15.98 22.67 8.50
CA ALA A 110 -14.82 23.40 9.02
C ALA A 110 -14.43 24.59 8.12
N ALA A 111 -14.50 24.42 6.80
CA ALA A 111 -14.27 25.52 5.85
C ALA A 111 -15.33 26.63 5.96
N ALA A 112 -16.60 26.26 6.18
CA ALA A 112 -17.68 27.23 6.41
C ALA A 112 -17.47 28.02 7.71
N GLN A 113 -17.08 27.37 8.80
CA GLN A 113 -16.75 28.04 10.07
C GLN A 113 -15.59 29.02 9.91
N ARG A 114 -14.53 28.65 9.20
CA ARG A 114 -13.40 29.55 8.92
C ARG A 114 -13.81 30.80 8.13
N LYS A 115 -14.77 30.67 7.20
CA LYS A 115 -15.32 31.83 6.47
C LYS A 115 -16.09 32.75 7.41
N LEU A 116 -16.97 32.20 8.23
CA LEU A 116 -17.72 32.99 9.22
C LEU A 116 -16.80 33.71 10.20
N GLU A 117 -15.75 33.05 10.68
CA GLU A 117 -14.75 33.66 11.57
C GLU A 117 -13.95 34.77 10.86
N ALA A 118 -13.55 34.55 9.60
CA ALA A 118 -12.85 35.55 8.81
C ALA A 118 -13.72 36.80 8.55
N ASP A 119 -15.01 36.61 8.26
CA ASP A 119 -15.95 37.71 8.06
C ASP A 119 -16.25 38.44 9.37
N ALA A 120 -16.35 37.73 10.50
CA ALA A 120 -16.46 38.33 11.83
C ALA A 120 -15.21 39.18 12.16
N LYS A 121 -14.00 38.68 11.88
CA LYS A 121 -12.75 39.43 12.05
C LYS A 121 -12.69 40.68 11.17
N ARG A 122 -13.17 40.59 9.92
CA ARG A 122 -13.26 41.75 9.01
C ARG A 122 -14.22 42.81 9.52
N LYS A 123 -15.40 42.41 10.02
CA LYS A 123 -16.37 43.34 10.63
C LYS A 123 -15.79 44.03 11.87
N ALA A 124 -15.18 43.27 12.78
CA ALA A 124 -14.54 43.82 13.96
C ALA A 124 -13.39 44.80 13.61
N ALA A 125 -12.56 44.46 12.61
CA ALA A 125 -11.50 45.34 12.14
C ALA A 125 -12.06 46.64 11.52
N ALA A 126 -13.16 46.56 10.78
CA ALA A 126 -13.83 47.72 10.21
C ALA A 126 -14.42 48.64 11.29
N GLU A 127 -15.00 48.07 12.35
CA GLU A 127 -15.53 48.83 13.49
C GLU A 127 -14.42 49.56 14.25
N VAL A 128 -13.29 48.88 14.52
CA VAL A 128 -12.12 49.51 15.15
C VAL A 128 -11.55 50.63 14.27
N ALA A 129 -11.51 50.44 12.95
CA ALA A 129 -11.06 51.48 12.03
C ALA A 129 -12.01 52.69 12.02
N ALA A 130 -13.34 52.45 12.07
CA ALA A 130 -14.34 53.52 12.16
C ALA A 130 -14.22 54.29 13.49
N ALA A 131 -14.06 53.58 14.61
CA ALA A 131 -13.85 54.20 15.93
C ALA A 131 -12.59 55.08 15.96
N ARG A 132 -11.47 54.61 15.40
CA ARG A 132 -10.23 55.41 15.28
C ARG A 132 -10.43 56.65 14.41
N LYS A 133 -11.19 56.53 13.32
CA LYS A 133 -11.49 57.69 12.45
C LYS A 133 -12.32 58.74 13.19
N ALA A 134 -13.34 58.31 13.95
CA ALA A 134 -14.16 59.20 14.77
C ALA A 134 -13.33 59.89 15.88
N GLU A 135 -12.41 59.16 16.54
CA GLU A 135 -11.51 59.72 17.55
C GLU A 135 -10.57 60.79 16.94
N LEU A 136 -10.00 60.52 15.77
CA LEU A 136 -9.16 61.49 15.05
C LEU A 136 -9.95 62.73 14.62
N GLU A 137 -11.20 62.57 14.20
CA GLU A 137 -12.07 63.70 13.86
C GLU A 137 -12.42 64.53 15.10
N ALA A 138 -12.74 63.90 16.23
CA ALA A 138 -12.96 64.59 17.50
C ALA A 138 -11.72 65.39 17.93
N LYS A 139 -10.53 64.79 17.84
CA LYS A 139 -9.25 65.48 18.11
C LYS A 139 -9.04 66.69 17.20
N ARG A 140 -9.40 66.59 15.92
CA ARG A 140 -9.32 67.72 14.97
C ARG A 140 -10.29 68.84 15.33
N ARG A 141 -11.51 68.52 15.79
CA ARG A 141 -12.48 69.53 16.24
C ARG A 141 -11.98 70.28 17.47
N VAL A 142 -11.50 69.56 18.49
CA VAL A 142 -10.91 70.16 19.69
C VAL A 142 -9.70 71.04 19.34
N ALA A 143 -8.82 70.58 18.46
CA ALA A 143 -7.68 71.37 18.00
C ALA A 143 -8.10 72.64 17.24
N ALA A 144 -9.16 72.56 16.42
CA ALA A 144 -9.70 73.70 15.69
C ALA A 144 -10.34 74.73 16.62
N GLU A 145 -11.08 74.31 17.65
CA GLU A 145 -11.64 75.20 18.67
C GLU A 145 -10.55 75.86 19.50
N ALA A 146 -9.53 75.11 19.94
CA ALA A 146 -8.38 75.67 20.63
C ALA A 146 -7.63 76.70 19.77
N ALA A 147 -7.52 76.47 18.45
CA ALA A 147 -6.94 77.44 17.54
C ALA A 147 -7.80 78.70 17.38
N LYS A 148 -9.13 78.59 17.39
CA LYS A 148 -10.04 79.75 17.41
C LYS A 148 -9.89 80.57 18.69
N ALA A 149 -9.91 79.91 19.86
CA ALA A 149 -9.73 80.56 21.15
C ALA A 149 -8.39 81.32 21.23
N LYS A 150 -7.30 80.74 20.72
CA LYS A 150 -5.99 81.42 20.63
C LYS A 150 -6.01 82.64 19.72
N ARG A 151 -6.78 82.63 18.63
CA ARG A 151 -6.93 83.80 17.75
C ARG A 151 -7.71 84.92 18.43
N GLU A 152 -8.80 84.58 19.12
CA GLU A 152 -9.59 85.54 19.90
C GLU A 152 -8.74 86.17 21.02
N GLU A 153 -7.96 85.37 21.75
CA GLU A 153 -7.02 85.88 22.76
C GLU A 153 -5.96 86.81 22.15
N ALA A 154 -5.42 86.45 20.99
CA ALA A 154 -4.45 87.29 20.28
C ALA A 154 -5.07 88.61 19.80
N ASP A 155 -6.31 88.61 19.34
CA ASP A 155 -7.03 89.82 18.93
C ASP A 155 -7.36 90.73 20.12
N VAL A 156 -7.73 90.15 21.27
CA VAL A 156 -7.89 90.91 22.53
C VAL A 156 -6.56 91.55 22.93
N LYS A 157 -5.45 90.81 22.89
CA LYS A 157 -4.11 91.35 23.18
C LYS A 157 -3.71 92.46 22.21
N ARG A 158 -4.01 92.31 20.91
CA ARG A 158 -3.77 93.37 19.91
C ARG A 158 -4.57 94.62 20.21
N LYS A 159 -5.87 94.50 20.52
CA LYS A 159 -6.72 95.65 20.90
C LYS A 159 -6.18 96.34 22.17
N ALA A 160 -5.78 95.57 23.18
CA ALA A 160 -5.18 96.11 24.39
C ALA A 160 -3.85 96.82 24.12
N ALA A 161 -2.99 96.26 23.27
CA ALA A 161 -1.72 96.88 22.88
C ALA A 161 -1.93 98.20 22.10
N VAL A 162 -2.92 98.25 21.21
CA VAL A 162 -3.29 99.48 20.50
C VAL A 162 -3.81 100.54 21.49
N ALA A 163 -4.69 100.15 22.44
CA ALA A 163 -5.17 101.06 23.48
C ALA A 163 -4.04 101.59 24.39
N ALA A 164 -3.10 100.73 24.77
CA ALA A 164 -1.91 101.11 25.54
C ALA A 164 -1.03 102.10 24.77
N LYS A 165 -0.88 101.92 23.45
CA LYS A 165 -0.12 102.85 22.60
C LYS A 165 -0.79 104.24 22.54
N VAL A 166 -2.12 104.30 22.45
CA VAL A 166 -2.87 105.56 22.51
C VAL A 166 -2.68 106.25 23.87
N GLN A 167 -2.64 105.50 24.99
CA GLN A 167 -2.33 106.08 26.30
C GLN A 167 -0.89 106.59 26.39
N LEU A 168 0.08 105.87 25.82
CA LEU A 168 1.49 106.26 25.81
C LEU A 168 1.74 107.58 25.04
N GLU A 169 1.01 107.82 23.94
CA GLU A 169 1.10 109.08 23.17
C GLU A 169 0.49 110.29 23.90
N SER A 170 -0.26 110.08 24.99
CA SER A 170 -0.83 111.17 25.82
C SER A 170 0.04 111.55 27.03
N ALA A 171 1.14 110.84 27.27
CA ALA A 171 2.08 111.12 28.35
C ALA A 171 3.19 112.08 27.90
N LYS A 172 3.24 113.29 28.47
CA LYS A 172 4.26 114.32 28.18
C LYS A 172 5.68 113.82 28.47
N PRO A 173 6.69 114.25 27.68
CA PRO A 173 8.06 113.79 27.79
C PRO A 173 8.75 114.44 28.99
N ARG A 174 9.17 113.64 29.99
CA ARG A 174 10.19 114.07 30.95
C ARG A 174 11.15 112.94 31.31
N THR A 175 12.41 113.35 31.34
CA THR A 175 13.59 112.80 32.06
C THR A 175 14.21 111.51 31.53
N THR A 176 15.29 111.72 30.77
CA THR A 176 16.57 110.98 30.77
C THR A 176 16.77 110.07 31.99
N ILE A 177 16.87 108.76 31.76
CA ILE A 177 17.38 107.78 32.72
C ILE A 177 18.25 106.73 32.00
N ASP A 178 19.48 106.67 32.50
CA ASP A 178 20.69 105.86 32.31
C ASP A 178 20.76 104.62 31.38
N LEU A 179 21.76 104.71 30.49
CA LEU A 179 22.31 103.71 29.57
C LEU A 179 23.48 102.90 30.19
N PHE A 180 23.39 102.45 31.45
CA PHE A 180 24.54 101.75 32.08
C PHE A 180 24.19 100.59 33.04
N ASN A 181 23.27 99.71 32.65
CA ASN A 181 23.20 98.35 33.21
C ASN A 181 23.03 97.31 32.09
N LEU A 182 24.14 97.14 31.34
CA LEU A 182 24.25 96.33 30.12
C LEU A 182 24.71 94.87 30.38
N PHE A 183 25.05 94.43 31.59
CA PHE A 183 25.53 93.05 31.76
C PHE A 183 25.32 92.53 33.18
N GLY A 184 24.37 91.62 33.39
CA GLY A 184 24.19 90.99 34.70
C GLY A 184 23.04 90.01 34.80
N SER A 185 23.38 88.73 34.86
CA SER A 185 22.60 87.63 35.46
C SER A 185 21.44 87.03 34.65
N ALA A 186 21.71 85.86 34.09
CA ALA A 186 20.71 84.94 33.56
C ALA A 186 19.79 84.43 34.69
N PRO A 187 18.46 84.45 34.52
CA PRO A 187 17.54 83.89 35.49
C PRO A 187 17.58 82.37 35.44
N GLN A 188 17.89 81.75 36.58
CA GLN A 188 17.63 80.33 36.78
C GLN A 188 16.12 80.03 36.64
N PRO A 189 15.75 78.86 36.08
CA PRO A 189 14.36 78.44 35.98
C PRO A 189 13.77 78.26 37.38
N SER A 190 12.61 78.87 37.61
CA SER A 190 11.89 78.80 38.88
C SER A 190 11.46 77.36 39.19
N ALA A 191 11.42 77.02 40.48
CA ALA A 191 11.07 75.70 40.99
C ALA A 191 9.69 75.19 40.53
N ALA A 192 8.82 76.06 40.02
CA ALA A 192 7.52 75.67 39.45
C ALA A 192 7.64 75.00 38.06
N GLN A 193 8.65 75.34 37.26
CA GLN A 193 8.86 74.73 35.93
C GLN A 193 9.58 73.37 36.02
N LYS A 194 10.36 73.13 37.08
CA LYS A 194 10.95 71.81 37.35
C LYS A 194 9.92 70.76 37.80
N ALA A 195 8.82 71.17 38.46
CA ALA A 195 7.78 70.25 38.91
C ALA A 195 6.88 69.72 37.77
N GLU A 196 6.71 70.49 36.69
CA GLU A 196 5.91 70.07 35.53
C GLU A 196 6.70 69.15 34.59
N GLU A 197 8.00 69.40 34.41
CA GLU A 197 8.88 68.56 33.60
C GLU A 197 9.19 67.21 34.28
N GLU A 198 9.26 67.17 35.62
CA GLU A 198 9.40 65.91 36.37
C GLU A 198 8.11 65.05 36.32
N LYS A 199 6.92 65.68 36.30
CA LYS A 199 5.65 64.96 36.08
C LYS A 199 5.54 64.39 34.67
N ALA A 200 6.03 65.11 33.65
CA ALA A 200 6.06 64.62 32.27
C ALA A 200 7.07 63.45 32.08
N ALA A 201 8.23 63.52 32.74
CA ALA A 201 9.23 62.45 32.72
C ALA A 201 8.75 61.18 33.48
N LYS A 202 8.05 61.34 34.61
CA LYS A 202 7.52 60.22 35.40
C LYS A 202 6.32 59.53 34.71
N ALA A 203 5.48 60.27 33.98
CA ALA A 203 4.42 59.70 33.16
C ALA A 203 4.97 58.90 31.95
N LYS A 204 6.06 59.36 31.33
CA LYS A 204 6.71 58.66 30.22
C LYS A 204 7.47 57.40 30.69
N ALA A 205 8.03 57.42 31.90
CA ALA A 205 8.64 56.24 32.53
C ALA A 205 7.60 55.19 32.96
N ALA A 206 6.42 55.61 33.47
CA ALA A 206 5.33 54.70 33.83
C ALA A 206 4.71 54.01 32.58
N ALA A 207 4.59 54.72 31.46
CA ALA A 207 4.14 54.14 30.19
C ALA A 207 5.15 53.12 29.61
N ALA A 208 6.46 53.36 29.79
CA ALA A 208 7.51 52.42 29.37
C ALA A 208 7.59 51.17 30.28
N ALA A 209 7.25 51.29 31.57
CA ALA A 209 7.16 50.16 32.50
C ALA A 209 5.94 49.26 32.21
N ALA A 210 4.77 49.84 31.92
CA ALA A 210 3.57 49.09 31.55
C ALA A 210 3.69 48.34 30.21
N ALA A 211 4.54 48.82 29.29
CA ALA A 211 4.86 48.13 28.04
C ALA A 211 5.78 46.90 28.23
N LYS A 212 6.64 46.90 29.27
CA LYS A 212 7.51 45.76 29.60
C LYS A 212 6.78 44.66 30.38
N GLU A 213 5.71 45.00 31.11
CA GLU A 213 4.90 44.00 31.83
C GLU A 213 4.03 43.17 30.86
N LYS A 214 3.52 43.77 29.78
CA LYS A 214 2.77 43.05 28.73
C LYS A 214 3.61 42.12 27.85
N LEU A 215 4.94 42.18 27.93
CA LEU A 215 5.84 41.27 27.22
C LEU A 215 6.21 40.02 28.04
N LYS A 216 5.92 39.99 29.35
CA LYS A 216 6.25 38.86 30.25
C LYS A 216 5.15 37.81 30.38
N SER A 217 3.96 38.03 29.80
CA SER A 217 2.85 37.06 29.80
C SER A 217 2.73 36.24 28.50
N ALA A 218 3.64 36.41 27.55
CA ALA A 218 3.74 35.53 26.38
C ALA A 218 4.46 34.23 26.78
N LYS A 219 3.71 33.12 26.79
CA LYS A 219 4.18 31.77 27.11
C LYS A 219 5.51 31.43 26.40
N PRO A 220 6.54 30.94 27.12
CA PRO A 220 7.75 30.43 26.49
C PRO A 220 7.43 29.10 25.84
N GLY A 221 7.41 29.05 24.50
CA GLY A 221 7.13 27.78 23.81
C GLY A 221 6.95 27.82 22.30
N MET A 222 7.45 28.83 21.59
CA MET A 222 7.50 28.78 20.12
C MET A 222 8.86 29.25 19.62
N THR A 223 9.75 28.29 19.43
CA THR A 223 11.00 28.43 18.70
C THR A 223 10.68 28.79 17.25
N ILE A 224 10.77 30.08 16.92
CA ILE A 224 10.77 30.56 15.54
C ILE A 224 12.20 30.45 15.04
N ASN A 225 12.46 29.46 14.19
CA ASN A 225 13.72 29.34 13.47
C ASN A 225 13.86 30.53 12.51
N LEU A 226 14.63 31.53 12.91
CA LEU A 226 15.02 32.68 12.10
C LEU A 226 16.47 32.50 11.62
N PHE A 227 16.76 31.36 10.99
CA PHE A 227 18.03 31.12 10.30
C PHE A 227 17.72 30.56 8.92
N GLY A 228 17.67 31.46 7.94
CA GLY A 228 17.29 31.16 6.57
C GLY A 228 17.52 32.36 5.66
N PHE A 229 18.65 33.04 5.81
CA PHE A 229 19.11 34.05 4.86
C PHE A 229 20.64 34.00 4.77
N GLY A 230 21.12 33.18 3.84
CA GLY A 230 22.53 32.95 3.57
C GLY A 230 22.69 32.33 2.19
N GLY A 231 22.19 33.03 1.17
CA GLY A 231 22.38 32.70 -0.25
C GLY A 231 23.39 33.65 -0.84
N GLU A 232 24.64 33.21 -0.84
CA GLU A 232 25.84 33.87 -1.32
C GLU A 232 25.75 34.15 -2.84
N ALA A 233 25.95 35.41 -3.21
CA ALA A 233 26.00 35.86 -4.59
C ALA A 233 27.42 35.72 -5.16
N GLN A 234 27.56 35.03 -6.30
CA GLN A 234 28.72 35.19 -7.18
C GLN A 234 28.31 35.96 -8.46
N PRO A 235 29.13 36.91 -8.93
CA PRO A 235 28.85 37.64 -10.16
C PRO A 235 29.55 36.99 -11.37
N LYS A 236 28.81 36.72 -12.45
CA LYS A 236 29.41 36.54 -13.78
C LYS A 236 28.68 37.34 -14.85
N LYS A 237 29.46 38.29 -15.37
CA LYS A 237 29.47 39.00 -16.65
C LYS A 237 28.41 38.69 -17.71
N ALA A 238 27.86 39.81 -18.19
CA ALA A 238 27.17 40.11 -19.43
C ALA A 238 27.56 39.32 -20.69
N ALA A 239 26.54 38.96 -21.48
CA ALA A 239 26.56 39.03 -22.94
C ALA A 239 25.12 39.30 -23.45
N ALA A 240 24.99 40.33 -24.28
CA ALA A 240 23.74 40.88 -24.81
C ALA A 240 23.20 40.08 -26.01
N SER A 241 21.88 40.06 -26.21
CA SER A 241 21.19 39.95 -27.53
C SER A 241 19.67 40.24 -27.40
N PRO A 242 19.02 40.89 -28.39
CA PRO A 242 17.70 41.54 -28.26
C PRO A 242 16.48 40.63 -28.56
N PRO A 243 15.25 41.04 -28.14
CA PRO A 243 14.04 40.21 -28.25
C PRO A 243 13.43 40.19 -29.65
N LYS A 244 13.08 39.00 -30.12
CA LYS A 244 12.43 38.74 -31.42
C LYS A 244 10.89 38.75 -31.25
N ALA A 245 10.24 39.48 -32.16
CA ALA A 245 8.80 39.78 -32.22
C ALA A 245 7.87 38.53 -32.29
N PRO A 246 6.57 38.66 -31.92
CA PRO A 246 5.61 37.57 -31.95
C PRO A 246 5.12 37.23 -33.38
N PRO A 247 4.86 35.94 -33.72
CA PRO A 247 4.44 35.58 -35.07
C PRO A 247 2.96 35.85 -35.33
N LYS A 248 2.70 36.33 -36.55
CA LYS A 248 1.41 36.61 -37.16
C LYS A 248 0.55 35.34 -37.32
N ARG A 249 -0.73 35.53 -37.02
CA ARG A 249 -1.85 34.62 -37.24
C ARG A 249 -2.12 34.49 -38.76
N VAL A 250 -2.06 33.27 -39.30
CA VAL A 250 -2.39 32.96 -40.71
C VAL A 250 -3.72 32.21 -40.76
N ALA A 251 -4.60 32.64 -41.67
CA ALA A 251 -5.94 32.11 -41.91
C ALA A 251 -5.92 30.71 -42.59
N PRO A 252 -6.97 29.89 -42.43
CA PRO A 252 -7.00 28.52 -42.96
C PRO A 252 -7.39 28.45 -44.44
N LYS A 253 -6.61 27.68 -45.22
CA LYS A 253 -6.94 27.26 -46.59
C LYS A 253 -7.90 26.06 -46.59
N LYS A 254 -8.93 26.13 -47.45
CA LYS A 254 -9.84 25.05 -47.86
C LYS A 254 -9.05 23.83 -48.38
N VAL A 255 -9.41 22.63 -47.92
CA VAL A 255 -8.96 21.34 -48.48
C VAL A 255 -10.16 20.52 -48.95
N ALA A 256 -10.01 19.93 -50.13
CA ALA A 256 -10.96 19.13 -50.90
C ALA A 256 -11.31 17.77 -50.24
N PRO A 257 -12.36 17.06 -50.71
CA PRO A 257 -13.02 15.99 -49.95
C PRO A 257 -12.23 14.66 -49.96
N LYS A 258 -12.14 14.05 -48.77
CA LYS A 258 -11.51 12.74 -48.51
C LYS A 258 -12.44 11.58 -48.88
N PRO A 259 -11.94 10.45 -49.44
CA PRO A 259 -12.75 9.27 -49.74
C PRO A 259 -13.26 8.58 -48.46
N LYS A 260 -14.47 8.03 -48.54
CA LYS A 260 -15.23 7.42 -47.43
C LYS A 260 -14.43 6.28 -46.73
N PRO A 261 -14.46 6.21 -45.38
CA PRO A 261 -13.80 5.15 -44.63
C PRO A 261 -14.52 3.81 -44.81
N GLN A 262 -13.81 2.80 -45.33
CA GLN A 262 -14.24 1.41 -45.29
C GLN A 262 -14.23 0.91 -43.84
N THR A 263 -15.30 0.23 -43.45
CA THR A 263 -15.55 -0.25 -42.09
C THR A 263 -14.53 -1.33 -41.68
N ALA A 264 -14.11 -1.30 -40.41
CA ALA A 264 -13.15 -2.24 -39.82
C ALA A 264 -13.56 -3.73 -39.91
N SER A 265 -14.81 -4.03 -40.24
CA SER A 265 -15.31 -5.39 -40.48
C SER A 265 -14.85 -5.97 -41.81
N ALA A 266 -14.62 -5.16 -42.85
CA ALA A 266 -14.16 -5.64 -44.16
C ALA A 266 -12.68 -6.06 -44.13
N LYS A 267 -11.84 -5.36 -43.35
CA LYS A 267 -10.42 -5.67 -43.21
C LYS A 267 -10.18 -7.00 -42.47
N LYS A 268 -11.01 -7.29 -41.46
CA LYS A 268 -10.91 -8.52 -40.65
C LYS A 268 -11.38 -9.78 -41.40
N ALA A 269 -12.33 -9.63 -42.33
CA ALA A 269 -12.78 -10.73 -43.19
C ALA A 269 -11.74 -11.09 -44.26
N ALA A 270 -11.02 -10.10 -44.80
CA ALA A 270 -9.94 -10.34 -45.77
C ALA A 270 -8.71 -11.02 -45.14
N GLU A 271 -8.38 -10.68 -43.89
CA GLU A 271 -7.25 -11.25 -43.16
C GLU A 271 -7.52 -12.70 -42.69
N ALA A 272 -8.77 -13.01 -42.28
CA ALA A 272 -9.19 -14.37 -41.96
C ALA A 272 -9.18 -15.30 -43.19
N LYS A 273 -9.49 -14.77 -44.38
CA LYS A 273 -9.42 -15.54 -45.64
C LYS A 273 -7.96 -15.86 -46.02
N LYS A 274 -7.05 -14.89 -45.85
CA LYS A 274 -5.60 -15.10 -46.03
C LYS A 274 -5.01 -16.14 -45.07
N ALA A 275 -5.44 -16.15 -43.80
CA ALA A 275 -4.98 -17.16 -42.84
C ALA A 275 -5.51 -18.57 -43.16
N ALA A 276 -6.75 -18.68 -43.65
CA ALA A 276 -7.34 -19.95 -44.05
C ALA A 276 -6.70 -20.52 -45.33
N ASP A 277 -6.36 -19.66 -46.30
CA ASP A 277 -5.67 -20.07 -47.53
C ASP A 277 -4.21 -20.46 -47.26
N ALA A 278 -3.53 -19.82 -46.29
CA ALA A 278 -2.20 -20.22 -45.83
C ALA A 278 -2.18 -21.58 -45.12
N LEU A 279 -3.24 -21.92 -44.37
CA LEU A 279 -3.41 -23.24 -43.73
C LEU A 279 -3.65 -24.37 -44.74
N LYS A 280 -4.29 -24.08 -45.88
CA LYS A 280 -4.50 -25.07 -46.96
C LYS A 280 -3.26 -25.31 -47.81
N ALA A 281 -2.33 -24.36 -47.85
CA ALA A 281 -1.08 -24.47 -48.61
C ALA A 281 0.08 -25.11 -47.82
N ALA A 282 -0.09 -25.35 -46.52
CA ALA A 282 0.96 -25.91 -45.67
C ALA A 282 1.13 -27.43 -45.89
N LYS A 283 2.34 -27.87 -46.26
CA LYS A 283 2.69 -29.29 -46.39
C LYS A 283 2.57 -29.99 -45.02
N PRO A 284 2.07 -31.23 -44.95
CA PRO A 284 2.00 -32.00 -43.71
C PRO A 284 3.40 -32.15 -43.11
N GLY A 285 3.58 -31.70 -41.85
CA GLY A 285 4.86 -31.70 -41.13
C GLY A 285 5.45 -30.32 -40.82
N ALA A 286 4.86 -29.22 -41.32
CA ALA A 286 5.33 -27.87 -41.01
C ALA A 286 4.99 -27.45 -39.57
N THR A 287 6.01 -27.20 -38.74
CA THR A 287 5.86 -26.68 -37.37
C THR A 287 5.55 -25.18 -37.42
N ILE A 288 4.38 -24.78 -36.93
CA ILE A 288 3.95 -23.36 -36.90
C ILE A 288 4.25 -22.78 -35.52
N ASN A 289 5.30 -21.97 -35.41
CA ASN A 289 5.61 -21.22 -34.20
C ASN A 289 4.68 -20.01 -34.07
N LEU A 290 3.68 -20.12 -33.19
CA LEU A 290 2.66 -19.10 -32.95
C LEU A 290 3.08 -18.07 -31.89
N PHE A 291 4.30 -17.52 -31.98
CA PHE A 291 4.82 -16.54 -31.00
C PHE A 291 5.45 -15.28 -31.63
N GLY A 292 5.06 -14.92 -32.86
CA GLY A 292 5.64 -13.80 -33.61
C GLY A 292 4.70 -12.66 -34.00
N LEU A 293 3.43 -12.67 -33.58
CA LEU A 293 2.44 -11.72 -34.10
C LEU A 293 1.77 -10.90 -32.98
N GLY A 294 2.29 -9.69 -32.74
CA GLY A 294 1.46 -8.58 -32.25
C GLY A 294 1.81 -7.96 -30.90
N GLY A 295 3.07 -7.58 -30.68
CA GLY A 295 3.39 -6.48 -29.77
C GLY A 295 3.11 -5.14 -30.45
N GLY A 296 1.98 -4.52 -30.13
CA GLY A 296 1.60 -3.21 -30.67
C GLY A 296 0.53 -2.57 -29.80
N SER A 297 0.95 -1.81 -28.79
CA SER A 297 0.08 -0.98 -27.95
C SER A 297 -0.35 0.28 -28.71
N PRO A 298 -1.65 0.62 -28.77
CA PRO A 298 -2.06 2.00 -29.01
C PRO A 298 -2.52 2.67 -27.70
N PRO A 299 -2.20 3.97 -27.52
CA PRO A 299 -2.65 4.73 -26.37
C PRO A 299 -4.12 5.12 -26.55
N THR A 300 -4.91 5.29 -25.50
CA THR A 300 -6.03 6.25 -25.51
C THR A 300 -6.68 6.49 -24.14
N PRO A 301 -7.40 7.63 -24.02
CA PRO A 301 -7.62 8.36 -22.77
C PRO A 301 -9.07 8.28 -22.23
N LYS A 302 -9.23 8.91 -21.06
CA LYS A 302 -10.41 9.52 -20.39
C LYS A 302 -11.82 9.25 -20.97
N PRO A 303 -12.79 8.77 -20.16
CA PRO A 303 -14.14 8.47 -20.63
C PRO A 303 -15.06 9.71 -20.62
N ALA A 304 -15.78 9.91 -21.73
CA ALA A 304 -17.00 10.71 -21.81
C ALA A 304 -18.16 9.81 -22.29
N ALA A 305 -19.33 10.03 -21.72
CA ALA A 305 -20.53 9.21 -21.85
C ALA A 305 -21.23 9.36 -23.21
N ALA A 306 -21.76 8.26 -23.76
CA ALA A 306 -22.93 8.27 -24.65
C ALA A 306 -23.57 6.87 -24.77
N LYS A 307 -24.91 6.86 -24.74
CA LYS A 307 -25.83 5.72 -24.87
C LYS A 307 -25.92 5.23 -26.34
N ALA A 308 -25.96 3.91 -26.57
CA ALA A 308 -26.61 3.31 -27.76
C ALA A 308 -26.96 1.82 -27.57
N LYS A 309 -28.06 1.39 -28.21
CA LYS A 309 -28.88 0.17 -28.04
C LYS A 309 -28.25 -1.15 -28.54
N PRO A 310 -28.72 -2.33 -28.07
CA PRO A 310 -28.24 -3.65 -28.50
C PRO A 310 -29.11 -4.25 -29.61
N GLY A 311 -28.50 -4.89 -30.60
CA GLY A 311 -29.23 -5.73 -31.55
C GLY A 311 -28.35 -6.21 -32.71
N ALA A 312 -28.32 -7.53 -32.93
CA ALA A 312 -27.70 -8.24 -34.05
C ALA A 312 -26.16 -8.46 -34.02
N SER A 313 -25.68 -9.44 -33.24
CA SER A 313 -24.40 -10.13 -33.57
C SER A 313 -24.25 -11.57 -33.05
N ALA A 314 -25.27 -12.18 -32.44
CA ALA A 314 -25.15 -13.53 -31.88
C ALA A 314 -25.09 -14.65 -32.94
N LYS A 315 -25.74 -14.48 -34.11
CA LYS A 315 -25.84 -15.56 -35.11
C LYS A 315 -24.55 -15.79 -35.92
N ALA A 316 -23.78 -14.73 -36.18
CA ALA A 316 -22.50 -14.83 -36.91
C ALA A 316 -21.35 -15.42 -36.07
N LYS A 317 -21.39 -15.28 -34.73
CA LYS A 317 -20.37 -15.86 -33.83
C LYS A 317 -20.53 -17.37 -33.65
N VAL A 318 -21.76 -17.88 -33.67
CA VAL A 318 -22.04 -19.32 -33.53
C VAL A 318 -21.66 -20.07 -34.81
N GLU A 319 -21.86 -19.46 -35.98
CA GLU A 319 -21.49 -20.09 -37.26
C GLU A 319 -19.96 -20.14 -37.46
N ALA A 320 -19.23 -19.10 -37.02
CA ALA A 320 -17.77 -19.09 -37.03
C ALA A 320 -17.15 -20.10 -36.03
N ALA A 321 -17.78 -20.30 -34.86
CA ALA A 321 -17.32 -21.28 -33.87
C ALA A 321 -17.57 -22.73 -34.32
N LYS A 322 -18.71 -23.00 -34.98
CA LYS A 322 -19.01 -24.33 -35.54
C LYS A 322 -18.06 -24.70 -36.68
N LYS A 323 -17.72 -23.74 -37.56
CA LYS A 323 -16.77 -23.95 -38.65
C LYS A 323 -15.32 -24.16 -38.18
N ALA A 324 -14.94 -23.60 -37.03
CA ALA A 324 -13.64 -23.85 -36.40
C ALA A 324 -13.57 -25.23 -35.70
N GLN A 325 -14.67 -25.73 -35.14
CA GLN A 325 -14.73 -27.08 -34.57
C GLN A 325 -14.78 -28.17 -35.64
N ASP A 326 -15.49 -27.95 -36.75
CA ASP A 326 -15.52 -28.91 -37.86
C ASP A 326 -14.16 -28.99 -38.59
N ALA A 327 -13.39 -27.90 -38.59
CA ALA A 327 -12.00 -27.90 -39.08
C ALA A 327 -11.03 -28.64 -38.14
N LEU A 328 -11.26 -28.63 -36.83
CA LEU A 328 -10.45 -29.40 -35.87
C LEU A 328 -10.71 -30.91 -35.96
N LYS A 329 -11.92 -31.33 -36.34
CA LYS A 329 -12.30 -32.74 -36.52
C LYS A 329 -11.81 -33.34 -37.84
N ALA A 330 -11.46 -32.50 -38.82
CA ALA A 330 -10.91 -32.92 -40.11
C ALA A 330 -9.36 -32.99 -40.14
N ALA A 331 -8.68 -32.60 -39.05
CA ALA A 331 -7.23 -32.69 -38.95
C ALA A 331 -6.80 -34.12 -38.57
N LYS A 332 -5.98 -34.75 -39.42
CA LYS A 332 -5.46 -36.11 -39.23
C LYS A 332 -4.71 -36.23 -37.89
N PRO A 333 -4.86 -37.35 -37.16
CA PRO A 333 -4.14 -37.58 -35.90
C PRO A 333 -2.63 -37.61 -36.15
N GLY A 334 -1.87 -36.75 -35.46
CA GLY A 334 -0.40 -36.71 -35.57
C GLY A 334 0.28 -35.35 -35.41
N THR A 335 -0.45 -34.26 -35.16
CA THR A 335 0.17 -32.94 -34.93
C THR A 335 0.27 -32.64 -33.44
N THR A 336 1.44 -32.83 -32.85
CA THR A 336 1.73 -32.55 -31.44
C THR A 336 1.99 -31.05 -31.25
N ILE A 337 1.11 -30.36 -30.52
CA ILE A 337 1.26 -28.95 -30.13
C ILE A 337 1.87 -28.93 -28.74
N ASN A 338 3.15 -28.56 -28.62
CA ASN A 338 3.83 -28.38 -27.34
C ASN A 338 3.34 -27.09 -26.66
N LEU A 339 2.55 -27.23 -25.60
CA LEU A 339 1.90 -26.11 -24.91
C LEU A 339 2.24 -26.07 -23.40
N PHE A 340 3.47 -26.41 -22.99
CA PHE A 340 3.88 -26.33 -21.58
C PHE A 340 5.34 -25.91 -21.44
N ASN A 341 5.58 -24.61 -21.26
CA ASN A 341 6.72 -24.10 -20.50
C ASN A 341 6.38 -22.73 -19.89
N PHE A 342 5.58 -22.73 -18.81
CA PHE A 342 5.28 -21.53 -18.02
C PHE A 342 5.44 -21.87 -16.53
N GLY A 343 6.65 -21.67 -16.01
CA GLY A 343 7.00 -21.89 -14.60
C GLY A 343 6.45 -20.81 -13.68
N GLY A 344 5.17 -20.92 -13.33
CA GLY A 344 4.59 -20.29 -12.14
C GLY A 344 4.55 -21.31 -10.98
N PRO A 345 4.58 -20.87 -9.71
CA PRO A 345 4.48 -21.77 -8.57
C PRO A 345 3.18 -22.57 -8.68
N SER A 346 3.32 -23.89 -8.56
CA SER A 346 2.22 -24.82 -8.78
C SER A 346 1.04 -24.49 -7.87
N LYS A 347 -0.18 -24.71 -8.35
CA LYS A 347 -1.44 -24.50 -7.60
C LYS A 347 -1.43 -25.18 -6.22
N ALA A 348 -0.66 -26.26 -6.07
CA ALA A 348 -0.45 -26.95 -4.80
C ALA A 348 0.28 -26.09 -3.75
N GLN A 349 1.26 -25.29 -4.16
CA GLN A 349 2.03 -24.43 -3.26
C GLN A 349 1.21 -23.23 -2.77
N GLN A 350 0.36 -22.65 -3.62
CA GLN A 350 -0.56 -21.58 -3.20
C GLN A 350 -1.65 -22.08 -2.24
N GLU A 351 -2.04 -23.35 -2.35
CA GLU A 351 -3.05 -23.94 -1.48
C GLU A 351 -2.50 -24.31 -0.10
N GLU A 352 -1.23 -24.73 -0.01
CA GLU A 352 -0.55 -24.98 1.26
C GLU A 352 -0.32 -23.67 2.05
N GLU A 353 0.08 -22.58 1.36
CA GLU A 353 0.29 -21.28 2.01
C GLU A 353 -1.03 -20.64 2.48
N ALA A 354 -2.12 -20.87 1.73
CA ALA A 354 -3.46 -20.44 2.14
C ALA A 354 -3.97 -21.24 3.35
N ARG A 355 -3.68 -22.54 3.44
CA ARG A 355 -4.01 -23.37 4.61
C ARG A 355 -3.25 -22.92 5.86
N LYS A 356 -1.95 -22.63 5.76
CA LYS A 356 -1.14 -22.12 6.88
C LYS A 356 -1.65 -20.76 7.39
N LYS A 357 -2.09 -19.87 6.50
CA LYS A 357 -2.70 -18.58 6.89
C LYS A 357 -4.09 -18.74 7.52
N ALA A 358 -4.90 -19.67 7.03
CA ALA A 358 -6.21 -19.97 7.62
C ALA A 358 -6.10 -20.60 9.02
N GLU A 359 -5.12 -21.49 9.23
CA GLU A 359 -4.85 -22.10 10.54
C GLU A 359 -4.33 -21.07 11.56
N ALA A 360 -3.49 -20.12 11.13
CA ALA A 360 -3.04 -19.01 11.98
C ALA A 360 -4.20 -18.09 12.39
N ALA A 361 -5.15 -17.83 11.48
CA ALA A 361 -6.35 -17.04 11.78
C ALA A 361 -7.31 -17.77 12.75
N ALA A 362 -7.51 -19.08 12.57
CA ALA A 362 -8.34 -19.88 13.46
C ALA A 362 -7.78 -19.94 14.89
N LYS A 363 -6.45 -20.03 15.05
CA LYS A 363 -5.79 -19.98 16.37
C LYS A 363 -5.94 -18.61 17.05
N ALA A 364 -6.01 -17.51 16.29
CA ALA A 364 -6.25 -16.18 16.83
C ALA A 364 -7.70 -16.01 17.34
N GLU A 365 -8.68 -16.60 16.64
CA GLU A 365 -10.08 -16.59 17.09
C GLU A 365 -10.32 -17.44 18.34
N GLU A 366 -9.63 -18.58 18.46
CA GLU A 366 -9.73 -19.41 19.67
C GLU A 366 -9.12 -18.70 20.89
N ALA A 367 -8.04 -17.94 20.69
CA ALA A 367 -7.44 -17.11 21.74
C ALA A 367 -8.38 -15.98 22.20
N LEU A 368 -9.16 -15.40 21.29
CA LEU A 368 -10.18 -14.38 21.59
C LEU A 368 -11.36 -14.95 22.40
N LYS A 369 -11.78 -16.18 22.11
CA LYS A 369 -12.88 -16.85 22.83
C LYS A 369 -12.52 -17.27 24.26
N LYS A 370 -11.24 -17.48 24.55
CA LYS A 370 -10.74 -17.81 25.90
C LYS A 370 -10.45 -16.57 26.76
N ALA A 371 -10.52 -15.36 26.21
CA ALA A 371 -10.31 -14.13 26.97
C ALA A 371 -11.60 -13.69 27.70
N LYS A 372 -11.52 -13.51 29.02
CA LYS A 372 -12.65 -13.04 29.84
C LYS A 372 -13.09 -11.62 29.42
N PRO A 373 -14.40 -11.36 29.30
CA PRO A 373 -14.91 -10.03 28.96
C PRO A 373 -14.65 -9.06 30.13
N GLY A 374 -14.01 -7.93 29.85
CA GLY A 374 -13.74 -6.89 30.85
C GLY A 374 -12.27 -6.44 30.95
N ILE A 375 -11.35 -7.06 30.21
CA ILE A 375 -9.99 -6.54 30.07
C ILE A 375 -9.96 -5.58 28.89
N THR A 376 -9.69 -4.31 29.17
CA THR A 376 -9.47 -3.24 28.19
C THR A 376 -8.18 -3.54 27.40
N ILE A 377 -8.32 -4.17 26.23
CA ILE A 377 -7.21 -4.45 25.31
C ILE A 377 -6.89 -3.16 24.57
N ASN A 378 -5.80 -2.50 24.96
CA ASN A 378 -5.26 -1.35 24.24
C ASN A 378 -4.78 -1.79 22.85
N LEU A 379 -5.57 -1.47 21.82
CA LEU A 379 -5.30 -1.85 20.43
C LEU A 379 -4.02 -1.20 19.85
N PHE A 380 -3.48 -0.18 20.52
CA PHE A 380 -2.25 0.50 20.16
C PHE A 380 -0.97 -0.21 20.68
N ASP A 381 -1.11 -1.13 21.64
CA ASP A 381 -0.02 -1.99 22.13
C ASP A 381 0.04 -3.33 21.34
N MET A 382 -0.92 -3.55 20.42
CA MET A 382 -0.92 -4.69 19.49
C MET A 382 -0.07 -4.41 18.22
N PHE A 383 0.42 -3.18 18.05
CA PHE A 383 1.25 -2.75 16.91
C PHE A 383 2.56 -2.05 17.30
N GLN A 384 2.87 -1.95 18.60
CA GLN A 384 4.23 -1.71 19.09
C GLN A 384 4.66 -2.90 19.95
N PRO A 385 5.86 -3.47 19.76
CA PRO A 385 6.37 -4.53 20.63
C PRO A 385 6.80 -3.91 21.96
N LYS A 386 5.85 -3.62 22.85
CA LYS A 386 6.19 -3.33 24.25
C LYS A 386 6.13 -4.64 25.02
N ALA A 387 7.32 -5.06 25.44
CA ALA A 387 7.54 -6.08 26.45
C ALA A 387 6.60 -5.87 27.66
N ALA A 388 5.66 -6.78 27.86
CA ALA A 388 4.97 -6.96 29.13
C ALA A 388 5.27 -8.37 29.64
N ALA A 389 5.76 -8.40 30.88
CA ALA A 389 6.13 -9.58 31.62
C ALA A 389 5.04 -10.66 31.57
N LYS A 390 5.41 -11.85 31.08
CA LYS A 390 4.69 -13.09 31.36
C LYS A 390 5.01 -13.55 32.79
N PRO A 391 4.03 -14.10 33.51
CA PRO A 391 4.28 -14.87 34.73
C PRO A 391 5.17 -16.07 34.40
N SER A 392 6.00 -16.43 35.38
CA SER A 392 7.12 -17.36 35.34
C SER A 392 6.84 -18.69 34.63
N ALA A 393 6.99 -18.71 33.31
CA ALA A 393 7.34 -19.90 32.56
C ALA A 393 8.87 -19.99 32.54
N GLN A 394 9.39 -21.14 32.93
CA GLN A 394 10.81 -21.44 33.06
C GLN A 394 11.63 -20.85 31.91
N LYS A 395 12.54 -19.96 32.29
CA LYS A 395 13.47 -19.21 31.44
C LYS A 395 14.24 -20.23 30.60
N ALA A 396 13.89 -20.36 29.32
CA ALA A 396 14.73 -21.05 28.35
C ALA A 396 16.14 -20.43 28.44
N PRO A 397 17.19 -21.26 28.53
CA PRO A 397 18.54 -20.76 28.72
C PRO A 397 18.86 -19.77 27.60
N PRO A 398 19.47 -18.60 27.93
CA PRO A 398 19.84 -17.62 26.91
C PRO A 398 20.70 -18.32 25.87
N LYS A 399 20.25 -18.34 24.61
CA LYS A 399 21.06 -18.81 23.50
C LYS A 399 22.35 -18.00 23.55
N LYS A 400 23.48 -18.68 23.72
CA LYS A 400 24.79 -18.04 23.80
C LYS A 400 24.96 -17.24 22.52
N ALA A 401 24.98 -15.90 22.64
CA ALA A 401 25.25 -15.03 21.50
C ALA A 401 26.59 -15.46 20.90
N VAL A 402 26.54 -15.99 19.67
CA VAL A 402 27.76 -16.43 18.97
C VAL A 402 28.56 -15.17 18.70
N ARG A 403 29.72 -15.07 19.35
CA ARG A 403 30.55 -13.87 19.27
C ARG A 403 31.25 -13.85 17.92
N ALA A 404 31.06 -12.76 17.17
CA ALA A 404 31.70 -12.56 15.88
C ALA A 404 33.24 -12.71 15.98
N PRO A 405 33.90 -13.39 15.03
CA PRO A 405 35.36 -13.41 14.94
C PRO A 405 35.94 -12.00 14.86
N ARG A 406 37.08 -11.76 15.51
CA ARG A 406 37.73 -10.45 15.53
C ARG A 406 38.12 -10.01 14.11
N GLY A 407 37.82 -8.75 13.78
CA GLY A 407 38.20 -8.12 12.50
C GLY A 407 37.26 -8.39 11.33
N ILE A 408 36.16 -9.14 11.52
CA ILE A 408 35.13 -9.33 10.50
C ILE A 408 33.92 -8.44 10.84
N PRO A 409 33.46 -7.57 9.92
CA PRO A 409 32.27 -6.76 10.15
C PRO A 409 31.03 -7.61 10.37
N VAL A 410 30.17 -7.17 11.29
CA VAL A 410 28.90 -7.82 11.62
C VAL A 410 27.76 -7.13 10.87
N ILE A 411 26.86 -7.90 10.26
CA ILE A 411 25.62 -7.39 9.71
C ILE A 411 24.47 -7.84 10.60
N THR A 412 23.76 -6.89 11.21
CA THR A 412 22.56 -7.12 12.04
C THR A 412 21.28 -6.81 11.25
N ASP A 413 20.14 -7.35 11.73
CA ASP A 413 18.80 -7.20 11.13
C ASP A 413 18.78 -7.46 9.62
N TRP A 414 19.53 -8.47 9.21
CA TRP A 414 19.76 -8.75 7.81
C TRP A 414 18.60 -9.51 7.18
N ARG A 415 18.43 -9.33 5.86
CA ARG A 415 17.51 -10.11 5.04
C ARG A 415 18.21 -10.57 3.75
N VAL A 416 17.82 -11.75 3.27
CA VAL A 416 18.29 -12.29 1.99
C VAL A 416 17.38 -11.78 0.87
N ASN A 417 17.98 -11.21 -0.16
CA ASN A 417 17.29 -10.78 -1.36
C ASN A 417 17.21 -11.92 -2.40
N ARG A 418 16.39 -11.74 -3.45
CA ARG A 418 16.16 -12.77 -4.48
C ARG A 418 17.43 -13.12 -5.28
N ASP A 419 18.38 -12.21 -5.36
CA ASP A 419 19.67 -12.36 -6.03
C ASP A 419 20.75 -12.98 -5.14
N LYS A 420 20.37 -13.47 -3.94
CA LYS A 420 21.29 -13.98 -2.90
C LYS A 420 22.22 -12.92 -2.30
N SER A 421 21.95 -11.63 -2.48
CA SER A 421 22.58 -10.58 -1.68
C SER A 421 21.96 -10.48 -0.29
N VAL A 422 22.70 -9.89 0.65
CA VAL A 422 22.22 -9.60 2.01
C VAL A 422 22.16 -8.10 2.23
N THR A 423 21.01 -7.59 2.65
CA THR A 423 20.84 -6.21 3.12
C THR A 423 20.64 -6.18 4.62
N GLY A 424 21.37 -5.32 5.34
CA GLY A 424 21.24 -5.16 6.79
C GLY A 424 22.02 -3.94 7.29
N TYR A 425 22.27 -3.86 8.59
CA TYR A 425 23.06 -2.78 9.20
C TYR A 425 24.45 -3.30 9.58
N ILE A 426 25.51 -2.61 9.15
CA ILE A 426 26.88 -3.03 9.40
C ILE A 426 27.43 -2.43 10.70
N VAL A 427 28.23 -3.21 11.44
CA VAL A 427 28.94 -2.79 12.66
C VAL A 427 30.36 -3.35 12.63
N GLY A 428 31.34 -2.57 13.10
CA GLY A 428 32.74 -2.99 13.24
C GLY A 428 33.52 -3.00 11.92
N SER A 429 33.06 -2.27 10.90
CA SER A 429 33.78 -2.09 9.64
C SER A 429 34.64 -0.83 9.68
N PRO A 430 35.90 -0.86 9.23
CA PRO A 430 36.73 0.36 9.13
C PRO A 430 36.28 1.31 8.02
N ASN A 431 35.49 0.82 7.05
CA ASN A 431 35.09 1.59 5.87
C ASN A 431 33.68 2.21 5.98
N PHE A 432 32.91 1.83 7.00
CA PHE A 432 31.51 2.25 7.14
C PHE A 432 31.24 2.57 8.61
N GLU A 433 30.46 3.62 8.86
CA GLU A 433 30.00 3.94 10.21
C GLU A 433 29.04 2.86 10.72
N ASP A 434 29.12 2.58 12.03
CA ASP A 434 28.25 1.60 12.68
C ASP A 434 26.77 1.99 12.54
N GLY A 435 25.94 1.04 12.12
CA GLY A 435 24.51 1.26 11.88
C GLY A 435 24.18 1.74 10.46
N THR A 436 25.17 1.85 9.57
CA THR A 436 24.92 2.17 8.16
C THR A 436 24.22 0.99 7.46
N SER A 437 23.14 1.28 6.72
CA SER A 437 22.49 0.25 5.89
C SER A 437 23.36 -0.08 4.69
N VAL A 438 23.76 -1.35 4.59
CA VAL A 438 24.57 -1.86 3.48
C VAL A 438 23.82 -2.97 2.75
N THR A 439 24.05 -3.06 1.44
CA THR A 439 23.66 -4.23 0.64
C THR A 439 24.92 -4.84 0.05
N THR A 440 25.16 -6.09 0.42
CA THR A 440 26.32 -6.86 -0.04
C THR A 440 26.11 -7.33 -1.49
N SER A 441 27.18 -7.75 -2.15
CA SER A 441 27.05 -8.55 -3.38
C SER A 441 26.53 -9.96 -3.06
N SER A 442 26.18 -10.74 -4.08
CA SER A 442 25.67 -12.10 -3.90
C SER A 442 26.62 -12.95 -3.06
N ILE A 443 26.08 -13.71 -2.09
CA ILE A 443 26.88 -14.60 -1.24
C ILE A 443 27.37 -15.79 -2.08
N ALA A 444 28.69 -15.94 -2.15
CA ALA A 444 29.35 -17.02 -2.88
C ALA A 444 29.53 -18.26 -2.01
N THR A 445 29.88 -18.08 -0.72
CA THR A 445 30.04 -19.18 0.25
C THR A 445 29.47 -18.83 1.62
N GLY A 446 28.94 -19.84 2.32
CA GLY A 446 28.31 -19.72 3.63
C GLY A 446 26.80 -19.96 3.61
N GLU A 447 26.24 -20.29 4.77
CA GLU A 447 24.79 -20.46 4.97
C GLU A 447 24.16 -19.17 5.52
N PHE A 448 22.94 -18.88 5.09
CA PHE A 448 22.18 -17.72 5.57
C PHE A 448 21.56 -18.02 6.94
N GLU A 449 22.41 -18.21 7.95
CA GLU A 449 22.01 -18.43 9.33
C GLU A 449 22.72 -17.44 10.27
N GLU A 450 22.03 -17.06 11.35
CA GLU A 450 22.59 -16.20 12.39
C GLU A 450 23.75 -16.91 13.09
N GLY A 451 24.88 -16.21 13.25
CA GLY A 451 26.12 -16.74 13.81
C GLY A 451 27.14 -17.25 12.78
N ASN A 452 26.82 -17.23 11.48
CA ASN A 452 27.72 -17.72 10.43
C ASN A 452 28.46 -16.59 9.71
N VAL A 453 29.69 -16.89 9.27
CA VAL A 453 30.47 -16.01 8.38
C VAL A 453 30.13 -16.34 6.93
N VAL A 454 29.66 -15.33 6.20
CA VAL A 454 29.39 -15.41 4.76
C VAL A 454 30.48 -14.69 3.97
N THR A 455 30.82 -15.21 2.80
CA THR A 455 31.74 -14.55 1.85
C THR A 455 30.97 -14.14 0.61
N THR A 456 31.05 -12.86 0.27
CA THR A 456 30.43 -12.33 -0.95
C THR A 456 31.21 -12.74 -2.19
N SER A 457 30.60 -12.59 -3.36
CA SER A 457 31.24 -12.83 -4.66
C SER A 457 32.43 -11.90 -4.94
N SER A 458 32.56 -10.78 -4.23
CA SER A 458 33.75 -9.91 -4.28
C SER A 458 34.88 -10.37 -3.36
N GLY A 459 34.68 -11.42 -2.56
CA GLY A 459 35.66 -11.92 -1.58
C GLY A 459 35.58 -11.25 -0.20
N SER A 460 34.65 -10.33 0.01
CA SER A 460 34.46 -9.67 1.31
C SER A 460 33.74 -10.62 2.28
N LYS A 461 34.19 -10.66 3.55
CA LYS A 461 33.63 -11.52 4.59
C LYS A 461 32.78 -10.72 5.56
N TYR A 462 31.62 -11.27 5.94
CA TYR A 462 30.71 -10.66 6.90
C TYR A 462 30.19 -11.72 7.87
N PHE A 463 30.01 -11.35 9.13
CA PHE A 463 29.36 -12.18 10.13
C PHE A 463 27.88 -11.81 10.22
N LEU A 464 26.98 -12.78 10.10
CA LEU A 464 25.54 -12.56 10.23
C LEU A 464 25.16 -12.63 11.71
N GLY A 465 24.70 -11.53 12.31
CA GLY A 465 24.47 -11.44 13.75
C GLY A 465 23.14 -10.84 14.15
#